data_AF-A0AAV8XZ42-F1
#
_entry.id   AF-A0AAV8XZ42-F1
#
_cell.length_a   1.000
_cell.length_b   1.000
_cell.length_c   1.000
_cell.angle_alpha   90.00
_cell.angle_beta   90.00
_cell.angle_gamma   90.00
#
_symmetry.space_group_name_H-M   'P 1'
#
loop_
_entity.id
_entity.type
_entity.pdbx_description
1 polymer ?
#
loop_
_entity_poly.entity_id
_entity_poly.type
_entity_poly.pdbx_seq_one_letter_code
_entity_poly.pdbx_strand_id
1 'polypeptide(L)'
;MLIGAPTRTLGLATLSGWMNTELFVETMRHFIKHTNSSKENPSLLIMGNFEEHISLKAIDLAKENGVTILTVPSYSTRKIQPLDVCIFKPFKVFSMQLWIAG
;
A
#
# COMPACT_ATOMS: atom_id res chain seq x y z
N MET A 1 -8.55 -17.87 3.67
CA MET A 1 -9.35 -17.74 2.44
C MET A 1 -10.12 -16.43 2.54
N LEU A 2 -9.97 -15.52 1.58
CA LEU A 2 -10.73 -14.26 1.57
C LEU A 2 -12.13 -14.55 1.01
N ILE A 3 -13.15 -14.49 1.85
CA ILE A 3 -14.54 -14.78 1.45
C ILE A 3 -15.13 -13.51 0.83
N GLY A 4 -15.59 -13.59 -0.42
CA GLY A 4 -16.25 -12.47 -1.12
C GLY A 4 -15.31 -11.40 -1.68
N ALA A 5 -13.98 -11.57 -1.62
CA ALA A 5 -13.05 -10.61 -2.18
C ALA A 5 -13.02 -10.66 -3.73
N PRO A 6 -12.74 -9.53 -4.40
CA PRO A 6 -12.57 -9.51 -5.86
C PRO A 6 -11.53 -10.52 -6.34
N THR A 7 -11.71 -11.04 -7.56
CA THR A 7 -10.75 -11.95 -8.18
C THR A 7 -9.36 -11.30 -8.24
N ARG A 8 -8.32 -12.09 -7.98
CA ARG A 8 -6.91 -11.67 -7.90
C ARG A 8 -6.53 -10.87 -6.66
N THR A 9 -7.41 -10.70 -5.67
CA THR A 9 -7.01 -10.10 -4.39
C THR A 9 -5.90 -10.92 -3.72
N LEU A 10 -4.84 -10.24 -3.28
CA LEU A 10 -3.77 -10.83 -2.48
C LEU A 10 -4.15 -10.79 -0.99
N GLY A 11 -4.32 -11.96 -0.37
CA GLY A 11 -4.57 -12.09 1.07
C GLY A 11 -3.31 -12.44 1.82
N LEU A 12 -2.81 -11.51 2.64
CA LEU A 12 -1.65 -11.68 3.51
C LEU A 12 -2.01 -11.31 4.95
N ALA A 13 -1.40 -11.98 5.92
CA ALA A 13 -1.62 -11.69 7.34
C ALA A 13 -0.40 -12.08 8.17
N THR A 14 -0.19 -11.37 9.27
CA THR A 14 0.72 -11.73 10.36
C THR A 14 -0.09 -11.98 11.63
N LEU A 15 0.50 -12.67 12.61
CA LEU A 15 -0.15 -12.87 13.92
C LEU A 15 -0.39 -11.56 14.67
N SER A 16 0.45 -10.55 14.46
CA SER A 16 0.30 -9.24 15.09
C SER A 16 -0.74 -8.35 14.40
N GLY A 17 -1.18 -8.72 13.19
CA GLY A 17 -2.03 -7.89 12.34
C GLY A 17 -1.29 -6.75 11.64
N TRP A 18 -0.02 -6.52 11.94
CA TRP A 18 0.80 -5.48 11.33
C TRP A 18 1.52 -5.99 10.08
N MET A 19 1.76 -5.08 9.14
CA MET A 19 2.63 -5.36 8.00
C MET A 19 4.07 -5.60 8.48
N ASN A 20 4.77 -6.50 7.82
CA ASN A 20 6.21 -6.71 8.01
C ASN A 20 6.93 -6.71 6.65
N THR A 21 8.25 -6.79 6.71
CA THR A 21 9.14 -6.79 5.55
C THR A 21 8.80 -7.90 4.54
N GLU A 22 8.53 -9.12 5.01
CA GLU A 22 8.25 -10.26 4.14
C GLU A 22 6.95 -10.07 3.36
N LEU A 23 5.88 -9.64 4.04
CA LEU A 23 4.60 -9.36 3.40
C LEU A 23 4.69 -8.18 2.44
N PHE A 24 5.51 -7.17 2.75
CA PHE A 24 5.71 -6.04 1.85
C PHE A 24 6.37 -6.44 0.53
N VAL A 25 7.35 -7.35 0.57
CA VAL A 25 7.97 -7.89 -0.67
C VAL A 25 6.93 -8.60 -1.54
N GLU A 26 6.04 -9.41 -0.94
CA GLU A 26 4.97 -10.08 -1.69
C GLU A 26 3.93 -9.07 -2.24
N THR A 27 3.66 -8.00 -1.48
CA THR A 27 2.84 -6.89 -1.94
C THR A 27 3.46 -6.18 -3.13
N MET A 28 4.78 -5.96 -3.13
CA MET A 28 5.51 -5.35 -4.26
C MET A 28 5.48 -6.24 -5.51
N ARG A 29 5.66 -7.56 -5.37
CA ARG A 29 5.51 -8.50 -6.50
C ARG A 29 4.10 -8.43 -7.10
N HIS A 30 3.10 -8.37 -6.23
CA HIS A 30 1.71 -8.25 -6.64
C HIS A 30 1.44 -6.93 -7.36
N PHE A 31 1.96 -5.81 -6.84
CA PHE A 31 1.88 -4.50 -7.47
C PHE A 31 2.47 -4.54 -8.88
N ILE A 32 3.72 -4.97 -9.02
CA ILE A 32 4.43 -5.06 -10.31
C ILE A 32 3.63 -5.89 -11.32
N LYS A 33 3.13 -7.06 -10.88
CA LYS A 33 2.34 -7.96 -11.72
C LYS A 33 1.05 -7.32 -12.25
N HIS A 34 0.37 -6.51 -11.44
CA HIS A 34 -0.94 -5.97 -11.80
C HIS A 34 -0.86 -4.59 -12.44
N THR A 35 0.22 -3.84 -12.23
CA THR A 35 0.49 -2.61 -12.99
C THR A 35 1.22 -2.89 -14.30
N ASN A 36 1.73 -4.11 -14.52
CA ASN A 36 2.66 -4.45 -15.59
C ASN A 36 3.88 -3.49 -15.62
N SER A 37 4.42 -3.21 -14.43
CA SER A 37 5.57 -2.30 -14.33
C SER A 37 6.80 -2.94 -14.97
N SER A 38 7.52 -2.17 -15.77
CA SER A 38 8.80 -2.55 -16.38
C SER A 38 9.65 -1.29 -16.60
N LYS A 39 10.88 -1.44 -17.07
CA LYS A 39 11.74 -0.29 -17.38
C LYS A 39 11.18 0.54 -18.55
N GLU A 40 10.45 -0.11 -19.45
CA GLU A 40 9.80 0.47 -20.62
C GLU A 40 8.39 1.01 -20.32
N ASN A 41 7.77 0.54 -19.23
CA ASN A 41 6.48 1.00 -18.72
C ASN A 41 6.58 1.25 -17.20
N PRO A 42 7.22 2.36 -16.78
CA PRO A 42 7.53 2.60 -15.38
C PRO A 42 6.30 3.02 -14.56
N SER A 43 6.28 2.60 -13.29
CA SER A 43 5.25 2.97 -12.32
C SER A 43 5.83 3.87 -11.22
N LEU A 44 5.02 4.81 -10.71
CA LEU A 44 5.32 5.56 -9.49
C LEU A 44 4.49 5.00 -8.33
N LEU A 45 5.17 4.53 -7.29
CA LEU A 45 4.55 4.11 -6.03
C LEU A 45 4.74 5.22 -4.98
N ILE A 46 3.64 5.85 -4.56
CA ILE A 46 3.64 6.86 -3.49
C ILE A 46 3.21 6.20 -2.19
N MET A 47 4.03 6.30 -1.15
CA MET A 47 3.76 5.63 0.12
C MET A 47 4.33 6.36 1.34
N GLY A 48 3.90 5.95 2.53
CA GLY A 48 4.44 6.46 3.79
C GLY A 48 5.86 5.94 4.09
N ASN A 49 6.57 6.63 4.98
CA ASN A 49 7.95 6.31 5.38
C ASN A 49 8.03 5.39 6.61
N PHE A 50 7.35 4.24 6.58
CA PHE A 50 7.37 3.25 7.67
C PHE A 50 8.52 2.24 7.47
N GLU A 51 9.17 1.79 8.55
CA GLU A 51 10.46 1.09 8.49
C GLU A 51 10.39 -0.24 7.71
N GLU A 52 9.31 -0.99 7.88
CA GLU A 52 9.06 -2.28 7.27
C GLU A 52 8.86 -2.20 5.74
N HIS A 53 8.64 -0.99 5.22
CA HIS A 53 8.60 -0.75 3.77
C HIS A 53 10.00 -0.62 3.15
N ILE A 54 11.04 -0.41 3.95
CA ILE A 54 12.39 -0.07 3.49
C ILE A 54 13.28 -1.31 3.61
N SER A 55 12.91 -2.38 2.92
CA SER A 55 13.80 -3.54 2.78
C SER A 55 14.60 -3.46 1.48
N LEU A 56 15.88 -3.86 1.54
CA LEU A 56 16.73 -3.92 0.35
C LEU A 56 16.09 -4.75 -0.76
N LYS A 57 15.51 -5.90 -0.40
CA LYS A 57 14.82 -6.79 -1.34
C LYS A 57 13.65 -6.12 -2.07
N ALA A 58 12.85 -5.31 -1.37
CA ALA A 58 11.75 -4.59 -1.99
C ALA A 58 12.25 -3.44 -2.90
N ILE A 59 13.31 -2.74 -2.49
CA ILE A 59 13.93 -1.67 -3.27
C ILE A 59 14.57 -2.21 -4.55
N ASP A 60 15.31 -3.33 -4.46
CA ASP A 60 15.93 -3.97 -5.61
C ASP A 60 14.86 -4.45 -6.59
N LEU A 61 13.81 -5.11 -6.08
CA LEU A 61 12.67 -5.54 -6.89
C LEU A 61 11.99 -4.37 -7.61
N ALA A 62 11.83 -3.23 -6.92
CA ALA A 62 11.27 -2.01 -7.50
C ALA A 62 12.14 -1.49 -8.65
N LYS A 63 13.44 -1.32 -8.41
CA LYS A 63 14.41 -0.82 -9.39
C LYS A 63 14.49 -1.73 -10.62
N GLU A 64 14.54 -3.05 -10.42
CA GLU A 64 14.63 -4.03 -11.50
C GLU A 64 13.41 -3.99 -12.42
N ASN A 65 12.22 -3.64 -11.88
CA ASN A 65 10.95 -3.64 -12.59
C ASN A 65 10.42 -2.22 -12.92
N GLY A 66 11.28 -1.20 -12.89
CA GLY A 66 10.91 0.17 -13.28
C GLY A 66 9.91 0.84 -12.34
N VAL A 67 9.84 0.43 -11.07
CA VAL A 67 9.02 1.10 -10.05
C VAL A 67 9.88 2.15 -9.35
N THR A 68 9.47 3.41 -9.45
CA THR A 68 10.02 4.50 -8.62
C THR A 68 9.21 4.60 -7.34
N ILE A 69 9.87 4.58 -6.19
CA ILE A 69 9.22 4.75 -4.88
C ILE A 69 9.41 6.19 -4.42
N LEU A 70 8.31 6.88 -4.12
CA LEU A 70 8.29 8.19 -3.50
C LEU A 70 7.72 8.07 -2.09
N THR A 71 8.55 8.34 -1.08
CA THR A 71 8.10 8.40 0.32
C THR A 71 7.65 9.82 0.68
N VAL A 72 6.49 9.93 1.32
CA VAL A 72 6.04 11.21 1.87
C VAL A 72 6.72 11.47 3.22
N PRO A 73 7.13 12.72 3.54
CA PRO A 73 7.74 13.05 4.82
C PRO A 73 6.85 12.65 6.00
N SER A 74 7.47 12.21 7.09
CA SER A 74 6.78 11.93 8.35
C SER A 74 5.92 13.13 8.77
N TYR A 75 4.74 12.86 9.36
CA TYR A 75 3.75 13.86 9.80
C TYR A 75 3.10 14.71 8.70
N SER A 76 3.44 14.50 7.43
CA SER A 76 2.80 15.20 6.30
C SER A 76 1.62 14.44 5.68
N THR A 77 1.44 13.16 6.04
CA THR A 77 0.38 12.26 5.55
C THR A 77 -1.00 12.91 5.46
N ARG A 78 -1.46 13.56 6.54
CA ARG A 78 -2.78 14.21 6.60
C ARG A 78 -2.97 15.40 5.67
N LYS A 79 -1.89 15.90 5.05
CA LYS A 79 -1.90 17.04 4.15
C LYS A 79 -1.66 16.61 2.70
N ILE A 80 -0.75 15.66 2.47
CA ILE A 80 -0.26 15.37 1.12
C ILE A 80 -0.44 13.93 0.66
N GLN A 81 -0.77 12.98 1.55
CA GLN A 81 -0.97 11.59 1.15
C GLN A 81 -2.39 11.45 0.57
N PRO A 82 -2.54 11.17 -0.74
CA PRO A 82 -3.86 11.19 -1.37
C PRO A 82 -4.84 10.20 -0.74
N LEU A 83 -4.34 9.04 -0.30
CA LEU A 83 -5.17 8.02 0.33
C LEU A 83 -5.78 8.51 1.66
N ASP A 84 -5.00 9.19 2.50
CA ASP A 84 -5.48 9.72 3.78
C ASP A 84 -6.43 10.89 3.63
N VAL A 85 -6.12 11.80 2.70
CA VAL A 85 -6.91 13.02 2.49
C VAL A 85 -8.21 12.72 1.76
N CYS A 86 -8.16 11.95 0.67
CA CYS A 86 -9.27 11.81 -0.25
C CYS A 86 -10.13 10.57 0.03
N ILE A 87 -9.58 9.50 0.60
CA ILE A 87 -10.30 8.23 0.79
C ILE A 87 -10.57 7.95 2.26
N PHE A 88 -9.53 7.85 3.09
CA PHE A 88 -9.69 7.43 4.48
C PHE A 88 -10.38 8.47 5.35
N LYS A 89 -10.14 9.77 5.14
CA LYS A 89 -10.83 10.82 5.89
C LYS A 89 -12.35 10.79 5.68
N PRO A 90 -12.90 10.84 4.45
CA PRO A 90 -14.34 10.69 4.23
C PRO A 90 -14.89 9.34 4.74
N PHE A 91 -14.17 8.25 4.49
CA PHE A 91 -14.58 6.91 4.93
C PHE A 91 -14.74 6.82 6.46
N LYS A 92 -13.82 7.43 7.21
CA LYS A 92 -13.89 7.48 8.68
C LYS A 92 -15.11 8.25 9.16
N VAL A 93 -15.42 9.39 8.54
CA VAL A 93 -16.59 10.21 8.89
C VAL A 93 -17.89 9.43 8.65
N PHE A 94 -18.02 8.81 7.49
CA PHE A 94 -19.19 8.01 7.16
C PHE A 94 -19.38 6.82 8.12
N SER A 95 -18.30 6.10 8.42
CA SER A 95 -18.32 4.99 9.38
C SER A 95 -18.76 5.43 10.77
N MET A 96 -18.31 6.60 11.24
CA MET A 96 -18.74 7.16 12.53
C MET A 96 -20.22 7.56 12.53
N GLN A 97 -20.74 8.10 11.43
CA GLN A 97 -22.16 8.45 11.33
C GLN A 97 -23.06 7.21 11.43
N LEU A 98 -22.70 6.13 10.74
CA LEU A 98 -23.42 4.85 10.85
C LEU A 98 -23.38 4.28 12.26
N TRP A 99 -22.23 4.39 12.93
CA TRP A 99 -22.10 3.89 14.30
C TRP A 99 -22.93 4.67 15.32
N ILE A 100 -23.11 5.99 15.13
CA ILE A 100 -23.94 6.83 16.01
C ILE A 100 -25.44 6.63 15.73
N ALA A 101 -25.81 6.25 14.51
CA ALA A 101 -27.20 6.11 14.07
C ALA A 101 -27.85 4.74 14.38
N GLY A 102 -27.08 3.77 14.89
CA GLY A 102 -27.56 2.44 15.31
C GLY A 102 -27.48 2.27 16.82
#